data_AF-A0A954VS89-F1
#
_entry.id   AF-A0A954VS89-F1
#
_cell.length_a   1.000
_cell.length_b   1.000
_cell.length_c   1.000
_cell.angle_alpha   90.00
_cell.angle_beta   90.00
_cell.angle_gamma   90.00
#
_symmetry.space_group_name_H-M   'P 1'
#
loop_
_entity.id
_entity.type
_entity.pdbx_description
1 polymer ?
#
loop_
_entity_poly.entity_id
_entity_poly.type
_entity_poly.pdbx_seq_one_letter_code
_entity_poly.pdbx_strand_id
1 'polypeptide(L)' 'MRICDLASSVARIQHATKELHDAWLDTKPYWHDKTSRDFEKNFLDPILPELRLLMAEVREVEEMYAKVKTDCSEHSQD' A
#
# COMPACT_ATOMS: atom_id res chain seq x y z
N MET A 1 -21.43 7.42 -8.67
CA MET A 1 -20.45 6.91 -7.68
C MET A 1 -19.09 6.93 -8.34
N ARG A 2 -18.14 7.73 -7.83
CA ARG A 2 -16.73 7.52 -8.22
C ARG A 2 -16.36 6.17 -7.63
N ILE A 3 -16.14 5.18 -8.49
CA ILE A 3 -15.48 3.95 -8.08
C ILE A 3 -14.26 4.39 -7.27
N CYS A 4 -14.21 3.85 -6.06
CA CYS A 4 -13.36 4.23 -4.95
C CYS A 4 -12.04 4.84 -5.43
N ASP A 5 -11.63 5.97 -4.86
CA ASP A 5 -10.34 6.59 -5.17
C ASP A 5 -9.20 5.71 -4.60
N LEU A 6 -8.96 4.59 -5.31
CA LEU A 6 -7.99 3.55 -5.01
C LEU A 6 -6.60 4.19 -5.02
N ALA A 7 -6.31 5.05 -6.00
CA ALA A 7 -5.08 5.79 -6.15
C ALA A 7 -4.77 6.63 -4.90
N SER A 8 -5.73 7.45 -4.43
CA SER A 8 -5.53 8.23 -3.19
C SER A 8 -5.38 7.34 -1.96
N SER A 9 -6.10 6.21 -1.92
CA SER A 9 -6.01 5.26 -0.80
C SER A 9 -4.65 4.55 -0.75
N VAL A 10 -4.12 4.13 -1.90
CA VAL A 10 -2.79 3.56 -2.07
C VAL A 10 -1.71 4.58 -1.72
N ALA A 11 -1.85 5.82 -2.18
CA ALA A 11 -0.90 6.89 -1.83
C ALA A 11 -0.83 7.12 -0.32
N ARG A 12 -1.99 7.10 0.37
CA ARG A 12 -2.06 7.21 1.84
C ARG A 12 -1.40 6.02 2.54
N ILE A 13 -1.64 4.80 2.07
CA ILE A 13 -1.00 3.60 2.62
C ILE A 13 0.52 3.67 2.40
N GLN A 14 0.96 4.08 1.21
CA GLN A 14 2.38 4.23 0.90
C GLN A 14 3.06 5.25 1.82
N HIS A 15 2.40 6.39 2.06
CA HIS A 15 2.88 7.42 2.98
C HIS A 15 2.98 6.88 4.42
N ALA A 16 1.90 6.31 4.94
CA ALA A 16 1.87 5.76 6.30
C ALA A 16 2.90 4.64 6.50
N THR A 17 3.10 3.79 5.48
CA THR A 17 4.11 2.72 5.51
C THR A 17 5.53 3.30 5.58
N LYS A 18 5.80 4.37 4.83
CA LYS A 18 7.07 5.07 4.87
C LYS A 18 7.28 5.73 6.24
N GLU A 19 6.29 6.42 6.77
CA GLU A 19 6.36 7.05 8.10
C GLU A 19 6.63 6.03 9.20
N LEU A 20 5.94 4.88 9.17
CA LEU A 20 6.16 3.79 10.12
C LEU A 20 7.60 3.27 10.05
N HIS A 21 8.11 3.03 8.85
CA HIS A 21 9.47 2.55 8.65
C HIS A 21 10.51 3.58 9.11
N ASP A 22 10.33 4.85 8.77
CA ASP A 22 11.25 5.92 9.14
C ASP A 22 11.25 6.13 10.66
N ALA A 23 10.07 6.10 11.31
CA ALA A 23 9.94 6.16 12.76
C ALA A 23 10.57 4.94 13.46
N TRP A 24 10.45 3.75 12.87
CA TRP A 24 11.12 2.55 13.38
C TRP A 24 12.64 2.69 13.33
N LEU A 25 13.20 3.15 12.20
CA LEU A 25 14.64 3.37 12.05
C LEU A 25 15.20 4.41 13.04
N ASP A 26 14.42 5.46 13.33
CA ASP A 26 14.81 6.47 14.32
C ASP A 26 14.72 5.95 15.76
N THR A 27 13.75 5.09 16.06
CA THR A 27 13.55 4.52 17.41
C THR A 27 14.51 3.36 17.70
N LYS A 28 14.85 2.57 16.69
CA LYS A 28 15.64 1.33 16.81
C LYS A 28 16.97 1.52 17.56
N PRO A 29 17.76 2.60 17.37
CA PRO A 29 19.00 2.88 18.13
C PRO A 29 18.83 3.15 19.62
N TYR A 30 17.61 3.48 20.07
CA TYR A 30 17.33 3.80 21.47
C TYR A 30 16.51 2.71 22.17
N TRP A 31 15.89 1.81 21.40
CA TRP A 31 15.03 0.75 21.90
C TRP A 31 15.54 -0.65 21.49
N HIS A 32 16.35 -1.26 22.35
CA HIS A 32 17.08 -2.51 22.08
C HIS A 32 16.70 -3.70 22.99
N ASP A 33 15.55 -3.62 23.66
CA ASP A 33 15.13 -4.68 24.57
C ASP A 33 14.54 -5.90 23.81
N LYS A 34 14.07 -6.90 24.56
CA LYS A 34 13.39 -8.05 23.96
C LYS A 34 12.09 -7.63 23.26
N THR A 35 11.40 -6.64 23.80
CA THR A 35 10.14 -6.10 23.30
C THR A 35 10.31 -5.52 21.89
N SER A 36 11.37 -4.76 21.64
CA SER A 36 11.63 -4.15 20.34
C SER A 36 11.94 -5.20 19.27
N ARG A 37 12.71 -6.24 19.62
CA ARG A 37 12.96 -7.39 18.74
C ARG A 37 11.69 -8.17 18.43
N ASP A 38 10.85 -8.41 19.44
CA ASP A 38 9.57 -9.09 19.25
C ASP A 38 8.62 -8.23 18.42
N PHE A 39 8.66 -6.90 18.57
CA PHE A 39 7.84 -5.98 17.78
C PHE A 39 8.23 -5.99 16.30
N GLU A 40 9.53 -5.86 16.01
CA GLU A 40 10.05 -5.93 14.64
C GLU A 40 9.66 -7.25 13.98
N LYS A 41 9.95 -8.37 14.65
CA LYS A 41 9.72 -9.71 14.13
C LYS A 41 8.24 -10.05 13.92
N ASN A 42 7.37 -9.67 14.86
CA ASN A 42 5.98 -10.11 14.85
C ASN A 42 5.06 -9.15 14.07
N PHE A 43 5.44 -7.89 13.90
CA PHE A 43 4.58 -6.89 13.26
C PHE A 43 5.22 -6.25 12.04
N LEU A 44 6.45 -5.72 12.13
CA LEU A 44 7.06 -4.97 11.02
C LEU A 44 7.51 -5.88 9.87
N ASP A 45 8.22 -6.96 10.19
CA ASP A 45 8.72 -7.94 9.22
C ASP A 45 7.59 -8.53 8.34
N PRO A 46 6.42 -8.95 8.89
CA PRO A 46 5.33 -9.46 8.06
C PRO A 46 4.52 -8.36 7.36
N ILE A 47 4.23 -7.23 8.02
CA ILE A 47 3.29 -6.23 7.47
C ILE A 47 3.88 -5.44 6.31
N LEU A 48 5.19 -5.15 6.33
CA LEU A 48 5.81 -4.29 5.30
C LEU A 48 5.79 -4.95 3.91
N PRO A 49 6.14 -6.25 3.74
CA PRO A 49 5.96 -6.94 2.47
C PRO A 49 4.50 -7.07 2.04
N GLU A 50 3.58 -7.38 2.97
CA GLU A 50 2.15 -7.51 2.67
C GLU A 50 1.54 -6.20 2.17
N LEU A 51 1.89 -5.07 2.78
CA LEU A 51 1.44 -3.75 2.33
C LEU A 51 1.98 -3.41 0.94
N ARG A 52 3.23 -3.79 0.63
CA ARG A 52 3.79 -3.61 -0.72
C ARG A 52 3.04 -4.43 -1.76
N LEU A 53 2.72 -5.69 -1.44
CA LEU A 53 1.94 -6.56 -2.32
C LEU A 53 0.54 -5.96 -2.55
N LEU A 54 -0.16 -5.59 -1.47
CA LEU A 54 -1.47 -4.94 -1.56
C LEU A 54 -1.45 -3.72 -2.48
N MET A 55 -0.45 -2.83 -2.35
CA MET A 55 -0.33 -1.65 -3.21
C MET A 55 -0.09 -2.02 -4.68
N ALA A 56 0.61 -3.11 -4.97
CA ALA A 56 0.80 -3.59 -6.34
C ALA A 56 -0.50 -4.14 -6.94
N GLU A 57 -1.19 -5.01 -6.20
CA GLU A 57 -2.49 -5.59 -6.61
C GLU A 57 -3.54 -4.50 -6.87
N VAL A 58 -3.59 -3.47 -6.01
CA VAL A 58 -4.53 -2.36 -6.20
C VAL A 58 -4.24 -1.60 -7.50
N ARG A 59 -2.96 -1.39 -7.86
CA ARG A 59 -2.59 -0.75 -9.13
C ARG A 59 -3.01 -1.58 -10.33
N GLU A 60 -2.87 -2.91 -10.27
CA GLU A 60 -3.34 -3.79 -11.34
C GLU A 60 -4.85 -3.69 -11.54
N VAL A 61 -5.62 -3.64 -10.45
CA VAL A 61 -7.08 -3.44 -10.51
C VAL A 61 -7.44 -2.09 -11.13
N GLU A 62 -6.71 -1.02 -10.80
CA GLU A 62 -6.91 0.30 -11.40
C GLU A 62 -6.61 0.30 -12.91
N GLU A 63 -5.52 -0.33 -13.33
CA GLU A 63 -5.16 -0.45 -14.75
C GLU A 63 -6.21 -1.25 -15.53
N MET A 64 -6.68 -2.37 -14.98
CA MET A 64 -7.76 -3.16 -15.57
C MET A 64 -9.04 -2.34 -15.70
N TYR A 65 -9.41 -1.60 -14.65
CA TYR A 65 -10.60 -0.76 -14.67
C TYR A 65 -10.50 0.35 -15.72
N ALA A 66 -9.32 0.97 -15.85
CA ALA A 66 -9.08 1.99 -16.86
C ALA A 66 -9.23 1.42 -18.29
N LYS A 67 -8.70 0.22 -18.56
CA LYS A 67 -8.85 -0.47 -19.85
C LYS A 67 -10.31 -0.76 -20.17
N VAL A 68 -11.04 -1.38 -19.25
CA VAL A 68 -12.47 -1.70 -19.42
C VAL A 68 -13.29 -0.44 -19.70
N LYS A 69 -12.99 0.67 -19.00
CA LYS A 69 -13.67 1.94 -19.24
C LYS A 69 -13.41 2.49 -20.63
N THR A 70 -12.18 2.41 -21.13
CA THR A 70 -11.82 2.82 -22.50
C THR A 70 -12.56 1.96 -23.52
N ASP A 71 -12.46 0.63 -23.40
CA ASP A 71 -13.09 -0.32 -24.33
C ASP A 71 -14.62 -0.12 -24.42
N CYS A 72 -15.29 0.09 -23.28
CA CYS A 72 -16.72 0.36 -23.24
C CYS A 72 -17.09 1.73 -23.82
N SER A 73 -16.22 2.75 -23.70
CA SER A 73 -16.48 4.06 -24.31
C SER A 73 -16.34 4.04 -25.82
N GLU A 74 -15.40 3.24 -26.34
CA GLU A 74 -15.15 3.07 -27.78
C GLU A 74 -16.27 2.26 -28.46
N HIS A 75 -16.78 1.19 -27.82
CA HIS A 75 -17.90 0.39 -28.32
C HIS A 75 -19.28 1.07 -28.27
N SER A 76 -19.41 2.22 -27.60
CA SER A 76 -20.67 2.96 -27.50
C SER A 76 -20.88 3.99 -28.62
N GLN A 77 -19.94 4.09 -29.57
CA GLN A 77 -19.99 5.02 -30.69
C GLN A 77 -20.35 4.36 -32.05
N ASP A 78 -20.56 3.04 -32.08
CA ASP A 78 -21.13 2.27 -33.19
C ASP A 78 -22.61 1.90 -32.92
#